data_AF-A0A9X4FE39-F1
#
_entry.id   AF-A0A9X4FE39-F1
#
_cell.length_a   1.000
_cell.length_b   1.000
_cell.length_c   1.000
_cell.angle_alpha   90.00
_cell.angle_beta   90.00
_cell.angle_gamma   90.00
#
_symmetry.space_group_name_H-M   'P 1'
#
loop_
_entity.id
_entity.type
_entity.pdbx_description
1 polymer ?
#
loop_
_entity_poly.entity_id
_entity_poly.type
_entity_poly.pdbx_seq_one_letter_code
_entity_poly.pdbx_strand_id
1 'polypeptide(L)'
;MKGEHQFVAYKYDCEEHGREIWKRCVSGEFGLVKAYDPEDGIQLNMETPEIPEEYAEFSMFINKVNEENAKKSFLSVGMLWTSKLDFLVSELLETYFIKYPESKKNFRTLHDKVNACVDFKLLTNSMKIRFDNLRVVRNKLAHEWNISLDDAKLKEALHNLYLQDHAELFEFLEDIDFLFQMIFSGSCCKAAITIKDKTEALKQEL
;
A
#
# COMPACT_ATOMS: atom_id res chain seq x y z
N MET A 1 -26.48 -9.17 -35.48
CA MET A 1 -27.46 -8.34 -34.73
C MET A 1 -26.69 -7.54 -33.70
N LYS A 2 -26.92 -6.23 -33.58
CA LYS A 2 -26.44 -5.45 -32.43
C LYS A 2 -27.44 -5.69 -31.30
N GLY A 3 -26.98 -6.32 -30.22
CA GLY A 3 -27.78 -6.55 -29.02
C GLY A 3 -27.49 -5.47 -27.98
N GLU A 4 -28.51 -5.10 -27.20
CA GLU A 4 -28.32 -4.33 -25.98
C GLU A 4 -27.92 -5.30 -24.86
N HIS A 5 -26.84 -4.98 -24.15
CA HIS A 5 -26.32 -5.79 -23.06
C HIS A 5 -26.28 -4.96 -21.78
N GLN A 6 -26.58 -5.61 -20.66
CA GLN A 6 -26.35 -4.99 -19.36
C GLN A 6 -24.86 -4.90 -19.09
N PHE A 7 -24.42 -3.79 -18.54
CA PHE A 7 -23.05 -3.56 -18.11
C PHE A 7 -23.06 -2.74 -16.81
N VAL A 8 -21.94 -2.80 -16.09
CA VAL A 8 -21.72 -2.01 -14.88
C VAL A 8 -20.60 -1.02 -15.18
N ALA A 9 -20.76 0.22 -14.73
CA ALA A 9 -19.74 1.24 -14.86
C ALA A 9 -19.43 1.83 -13.48
N TYR A 10 -18.16 2.12 -13.22
CA TYR A 10 -17.70 2.58 -11.92
C TYR A 10 -17.07 3.97 -12.01
N LYS A 11 -17.36 4.83 -11.02
CA LYS A 11 -16.85 6.21 -10.99
C LYS A 11 -15.32 6.26 -10.95
N TYR A 12 -14.71 5.25 -10.33
CA TYR A 12 -13.27 5.14 -10.11
C TYR A 12 -12.68 3.97 -10.90
N ASP A 13 -13.25 3.68 -12.06
CA ASP A 13 -12.69 2.69 -12.98
C ASP A 13 -11.21 3.00 -13.26
N CYS A 14 -10.35 1.98 -13.32
CA CYS A 14 -8.93 2.15 -13.59
C CYS A 14 -8.69 2.67 -15.02
N GLU A 15 -9.59 2.39 -15.95
CA GLU A 15 -9.47 2.80 -17.34
C GLU A 15 -10.31 4.07 -17.63
N GLU A 16 -9.75 5.00 -18.41
CA GLU A 16 -10.42 6.27 -18.75
C GLU A 16 -11.78 6.07 -19.39
N HIS A 17 -11.88 5.08 -20.29
CA HIS A 17 -13.13 4.75 -20.96
C HIS A 17 -14.19 4.23 -19.98
N GLY A 18 -13.81 3.49 -18.92
CA GLY A 18 -14.74 3.06 -17.88
C GLY A 18 -15.32 4.24 -17.09
N ARG A 19 -14.47 5.23 -16.77
CA ARG A 19 -14.89 6.49 -16.13
C ARG A 19 -15.77 7.34 -17.05
N GLU A 20 -15.49 7.37 -18.35
CA GLU A 20 -16.32 8.03 -19.36
C GLU A 20 -17.70 7.37 -19.45
N ILE A 21 -17.74 6.03 -19.53
CA ILE A 21 -18.98 5.26 -19.54
C ILE A 21 -19.80 5.56 -18.28
N TRP A 22 -19.18 5.64 -17.09
CA TRP A 22 -19.88 6.03 -15.87
C TRP A 22 -20.52 7.43 -16.00
N LYS A 23 -19.80 8.42 -16.53
CA LYS A 23 -20.34 9.78 -16.70
C LYS A 23 -21.55 9.77 -17.63
N ARG A 24 -21.48 8.99 -18.70
CA ARG A 24 -22.55 8.79 -19.68
C ARG A 24 -23.75 8.02 -19.11
N CYS A 25 -23.52 7.07 -18.19
CA CYS A 25 -24.60 6.43 -17.43
C CYS A 25 -25.33 7.44 -16.54
N VAL A 26 -24.61 8.28 -15.80
CA VAL A 26 -25.21 9.28 -14.90
C VAL A 26 -25.94 10.38 -15.67
N SER A 27 -25.52 10.71 -16.89
CA SER A 27 -26.24 11.62 -17.77
C SER A 27 -27.49 11.00 -18.42
N GLY A 28 -27.77 9.72 -18.17
CA GLY A 28 -28.95 9.01 -18.67
C GLY A 28 -28.83 8.48 -20.10
N GLU A 29 -27.62 8.43 -20.67
CA GLU A 29 -27.41 8.04 -22.07
C GLU A 29 -27.76 6.57 -22.34
N PHE A 30 -27.64 5.71 -21.33
CA PHE A 30 -27.87 4.26 -21.44
C PHE A 30 -29.19 3.80 -20.81
N GLY A 31 -30.13 4.72 -20.60
CA GLY A 31 -31.43 4.43 -20.03
C GLY A 31 -31.44 4.37 -18.49
N LEU A 32 -32.33 3.56 -17.92
CA LEU A 32 -32.56 3.52 -16.47
C LEU A 32 -31.37 2.86 -15.75
N VAL A 33 -30.60 3.67 -15.01
CA VAL A 33 -29.57 3.17 -14.10
C VAL A 33 -30.22 2.60 -12.85
N LYS A 34 -30.02 1.30 -12.60
CA LYS A 34 -30.43 0.66 -11.34
C LYS A 34 -29.41 0.96 -10.24
N ALA A 35 -29.87 0.97 -8.98
CA ALA A 35 -28.96 0.94 -7.85
C ALA A 35 -28.09 -0.32 -7.92
N TYR A 36 -26.82 -0.20 -7.55
CA TYR A 36 -25.92 -1.34 -7.47
C TYR A 36 -26.45 -2.32 -6.42
N ASP A 37 -26.68 -3.56 -6.85
CA ASP A 37 -26.99 -4.68 -5.97
C ASP A 37 -25.73 -5.56 -5.86
N PRO A 38 -25.08 -5.64 -4.68
CA PRO A 38 -23.91 -6.48 -4.48
C PRO A 38 -24.19 -7.99 -4.64
N GLU A 39 -25.45 -8.44 -4.58
CA GLU A 39 -25.81 -9.85 -4.79
C GLU A 39 -25.90 -10.23 -6.28
N ASP A 40 -26.22 -9.26 -7.16
CA ASP A 40 -26.27 -9.41 -8.63
C ASP A 40 -24.95 -9.01 -9.32
N GLY A 41 -23.92 -8.63 -8.55
CA GLY A 41 -22.60 -8.31 -9.07
C GLY A 41 -21.97 -9.50 -9.79
N ILE A 42 -21.13 -9.24 -10.80
CA ILE A 42 -20.32 -10.26 -11.46
C ILE A 42 -19.54 -11.00 -10.37
N GLN A 43 -19.94 -12.25 -10.08
CA GLN A 43 -19.12 -13.15 -9.27
C GLN A 43 -17.89 -13.48 -10.12
N LEU A 44 -16.87 -12.64 -9.98
CA LEU A 44 -15.55 -12.93 -10.49
C LEU A 44 -15.12 -14.23 -9.80
N ASN A 45 -15.22 -15.33 -10.53
CA ASN A 45 -14.70 -16.63 -10.11
C ASN A 45 -13.18 -16.57 -10.21
N MET A 46 -12.58 -15.68 -9.42
CA MET A 46 -11.15 -15.65 -9.19
C MET A 46 -10.88 -16.75 -8.19
N GLU A 47 -10.09 -17.74 -8.60
CA GLU A 47 -9.49 -18.65 -7.64
C GLU A 47 -8.73 -17.80 -6.63
N THR A 48 -9.21 -17.77 -5.39
CA THR A 48 -8.48 -17.12 -4.30
C THR A 48 -7.18 -17.89 -4.13
N PRO A 49 -6.01 -17.29 -4.41
CA PRO A 49 -4.75 -18.00 -4.24
C PRO A 49 -4.61 -18.44 -2.79
N GLU A 50 -4.22 -19.70 -2.57
CA GLU A 50 -3.89 -20.18 -1.24
C GLU A 50 -2.69 -19.40 -0.71
N ILE A 51 -2.88 -18.78 0.45
CA ILE A 51 -1.80 -18.05 1.13
C ILE A 51 -0.89 -19.09 1.77
N PRO A 52 0.42 -19.14 1.43
CA PRO A 52 1.33 -20.09 2.05
C PRO A 52 1.40 -19.88 3.57
N GLU A 53 1.61 -20.96 4.33
CA GLU A 53 1.55 -20.96 5.80
C GLU A 53 2.56 -19.96 6.42
N GLU A 54 3.72 -19.78 5.80
CA GLU A 54 4.73 -18.81 6.18
C GLU A 54 4.27 -17.34 6.06
N TYR A 55 3.14 -17.09 5.40
CA TYR A 55 2.47 -15.78 5.34
C TYR A 55 1.20 -15.71 6.20
N ALA A 56 0.84 -16.73 6.98
CA ALA A 56 -0.39 -16.71 7.79
C ALA A 56 -0.44 -15.53 8.78
N GLU A 57 0.65 -15.28 9.52
CA GLU A 57 0.75 -14.12 10.42
C GLU A 57 0.65 -12.79 9.64
N PHE A 58 1.28 -12.75 8.45
CA PHE A 58 1.22 -11.59 7.58
C PHE A 58 -0.21 -11.37 7.08
N SER A 59 -0.94 -12.43 6.74
CA SER A 59 -2.34 -12.38 6.33
C SER A 59 -3.25 -11.87 7.44
N MET A 60 -3.05 -12.31 8.69
CA MET A 60 -3.78 -11.78 9.83
C MET A 60 -3.54 -10.28 10.00
N PHE A 61 -2.29 -9.85 9.84
CA PHE A 61 -1.93 -8.44 9.86
C PHE A 61 -2.59 -7.64 8.73
N ILE A 62 -2.58 -8.16 7.49
CA ILE A 62 -3.24 -7.52 6.34
C ILE A 62 -4.74 -7.38 6.57
N ASN A 63 -5.40 -8.42 7.09
CA ASN A 63 -6.82 -8.34 7.44
C ASN A 63 -7.07 -7.24 8.47
N LYS A 64 -6.20 -7.11 9.48
CA LYS A 64 -6.32 -6.04 10.48
C LYS A 64 -6.17 -4.65 9.88
N VAL A 65 -5.20 -4.47 8.98
CA VAL A 65 -5.02 -3.21 8.25
C VAL A 65 -6.24 -2.90 7.37
N ASN A 66 -6.78 -3.91 6.68
CA ASN A 66 -7.95 -3.76 5.81
C ASN A 66 -9.20 -3.36 6.61
N GLU A 67 -9.41 -3.93 7.79
CA GLU A 67 -10.48 -3.50 8.71
C GLU A 67 -10.36 -2.01 9.06
N GLU A 68 -9.16 -1.53 9.38
CA GLU A 68 -8.95 -0.12 9.73
C GLU A 68 -9.06 0.81 8.51
N ASN A 69 -8.60 0.37 7.33
CA ASN A 69 -8.79 1.06 6.07
C ASN A 69 -10.29 1.20 5.72
N ALA A 70 -11.09 0.15 5.91
CA ALA A 70 -12.53 0.17 5.67
C ALA A 70 -13.27 1.16 6.60
N LYS A 71 -12.78 1.30 7.84
CA LYS A 71 -13.26 2.32 8.80
C LYS A 71 -12.74 3.72 8.52
N LYS A 72 -11.85 3.90 7.53
CA LYS A 72 -11.10 5.14 7.25
C LYS A 72 -10.31 5.66 8.47
N SER A 73 -9.83 4.72 9.29
CA SER A 73 -9.01 5.03 10.46
C SER A 73 -7.54 5.16 10.05
N PHE A 74 -7.22 6.22 9.28
CA PHE A 74 -5.91 6.34 8.65
C PHE A 74 -4.76 6.46 9.65
N LEU A 75 -4.99 7.05 10.82
CA LEU A 75 -4.03 7.03 11.94
C LEU A 75 -3.69 5.59 12.34
N SER A 76 -4.70 4.74 12.60
CA SER A 76 -4.49 3.34 12.95
C SER A 76 -3.70 2.62 11.85
N VAL A 77 -4.06 2.83 10.59
CA VAL A 77 -3.37 2.25 9.42
C VAL A 77 -1.89 2.65 9.40
N GLY A 78 -1.59 3.94 9.58
CA GLY A 78 -0.22 4.44 9.65
C GLY A 78 0.59 3.82 10.80
N MET A 79 -0.02 3.65 11.96
CA MET A 79 0.62 3.04 13.14
C MET A 79 0.88 1.54 12.96
N LEU A 80 -0.11 0.80 12.46
CA LEU A 80 0.01 -0.64 12.17
C LEU A 80 1.13 -0.91 11.18
N TRP A 81 1.15 -0.19 10.05
CA TRP A 81 2.20 -0.34 9.05
C TRP A 81 3.58 0.05 9.57
N THR A 82 3.69 1.15 10.31
CA THR A 82 4.99 1.58 10.86
C THR A 82 5.53 0.54 11.84
N SER A 83 4.67 -0.02 12.69
CA SER A 83 5.07 -1.06 13.64
C SER A 83 5.54 -2.33 12.91
N LYS A 84 4.80 -2.77 11.87
CA LYS A 84 5.20 -3.96 11.11
C LYS A 84 6.49 -3.74 10.32
N LEU A 85 6.66 -2.58 9.69
CA LEU A 85 7.90 -2.24 8.97
C LEU A 85 9.09 -2.16 9.93
N ASP A 86 8.92 -1.58 11.12
CA ASP A 86 10.00 -1.52 12.11
C ASP A 86 10.42 -2.91 12.60
N PHE A 87 9.45 -3.80 12.83
CA PHE A 87 9.72 -5.20 13.13
C PHE A 87 10.51 -5.88 11.99
N LEU A 88 10.05 -5.78 10.75
CA LEU A 88 10.68 -6.46 9.60
C LEU A 88 12.10 -5.95 9.32
N VAL A 89 12.34 -4.64 9.42
CA VAL A 89 13.70 -4.08 9.26
C VAL A 89 14.61 -4.53 10.40
N SER A 90 14.08 -4.66 11.63
CA SER A 90 14.85 -5.18 12.76
C SER A 90 15.24 -6.63 12.54
N GLU A 91 14.30 -7.47 12.10
CA GLU A 91 14.55 -8.88 11.76
C GLU A 91 15.62 -9.03 10.67
N LEU A 92 15.57 -8.19 9.62
CA LEU A 92 16.58 -8.18 8.57
C LEU A 92 17.98 -7.86 9.12
N LEU A 93 18.10 -6.85 9.97
CA LEU A 93 19.37 -6.48 10.62
C LEU A 93 19.86 -7.56 11.58
N GLU A 94 18.97 -8.15 12.37
CA GLU A 94 19.31 -9.24 13.28
C GLU A 94 19.84 -10.45 12.53
N THR A 95 19.18 -10.83 11.43
CA THR A 95 19.63 -11.90 10.54
C THR A 95 21.01 -11.59 9.96
N TYR A 96 21.24 -10.35 9.51
CA TYR A 96 22.55 -9.91 9.04
C TYR A 96 23.63 -9.99 10.11
N PHE A 97 23.33 -9.63 11.36
CA PHE A 97 24.29 -9.69 12.46
C PHE A 97 24.59 -11.10 12.95
N ILE A 98 23.81 -12.12 12.58
CA ILE A 98 24.21 -13.52 12.77
C ILE A 98 25.42 -13.83 11.89
N LYS A 99 25.40 -13.37 10.62
CA LYS A 99 26.49 -13.56 9.65
C LYS A 99 27.69 -12.65 9.93
N TYR A 100 27.43 -11.42 10.38
CA TYR A 100 28.44 -10.36 10.61
C TYR A 100 28.33 -9.76 12.02
N PRO A 101 28.71 -10.50 13.08
CA PRO A 101 28.54 -10.04 14.47
C PRO A 101 29.31 -8.77 14.81
N GLU A 102 30.46 -8.52 14.17
CA GLU A 102 31.29 -7.33 14.37
C GLU A 102 30.62 -6.04 13.88
N SER A 103 29.65 -6.16 12.98
CA SER A 103 28.88 -5.03 12.45
C SER A 103 27.71 -4.63 13.36
N LYS A 104 27.44 -5.39 14.42
CA LYS A 104 26.28 -5.21 15.30
C LYS A 104 26.31 -3.86 16.01
N LYS A 105 25.24 -3.08 15.82
CA LYS A 105 25.01 -1.79 16.47
C LYS A 105 23.58 -1.70 16.98
N ASN A 106 23.35 -0.84 17.97
CA ASN A 106 22.01 -0.59 18.49
C ASN A 106 21.38 0.61 17.77
N PHE A 107 20.30 0.37 17.02
CA PHE A 107 19.56 1.39 16.30
C PHE A 107 18.20 1.64 16.96
N ARG A 108 17.92 2.89 17.31
CA ARG A 108 16.74 3.26 18.10
C ARG A 108 15.51 3.54 17.26
N THR A 109 15.70 4.09 16.05
CA THR A 109 14.58 4.50 15.21
C THR A 109 14.52 3.69 13.93
N LEU A 110 13.33 3.54 13.35
CA LEU A 110 13.14 2.96 12.03
C LEU A 110 14.00 3.65 10.97
N HIS A 111 14.15 4.98 11.07
CA HIS A 111 14.98 5.74 10.14
C HIS A 111 16.46 5.30 10.21
N ASP A 112 17.01 5.17 11.42
CA ASP A 112 18.39 4.73 11.60
C ASP A 112 18.59 3.29 11.11
N LYS A 113 17.62 2.42 11.39
CA LYS A 113 17.63 1.03 10.93
C LYS A 113 17.63 0.93 9.40
N VAL A 114 16.80 1.73 8.72
CA VAL A 114 16.75 1.77 7.24
C VAL A 114 18.06 2.32 6.67
N ASN A 115 18.60 3.39 7.23
CA ASN A 115 19.90 3.93 6.80
C ASN A 115 21.01 2.88 6.95
N ALA A 116 21.05 2.18 8.09
CA ALA A 116 21.99 1.08 8.31
C ALA A 116 21.83 -0.05 7.28
N CYS A 117 20.60 -0.43 6.96
CA CYS A 117 20.34 -1.44 5.92
C CYS A 117 20.87 -1.00 4.54
N VAL A 118 20.81 0.29 4.22
CA VAL A 118 21.38 0.81 2.96
C VAL A 118 22.91 0.82 3.02
N ASP A 119 23.50 1.25 4.14
CA ASP A 119 24.95 1.25 4.34
C ASP A 119 25.54 -0.17 4.23
N PHE A 120 24.82 -1.17 4.75
CA PHE A 120 25.15 -2.59 4.63
C PHE A 120 24.74 -3.21 3.28
N LYS A 121 24.22 -2.41 2.34
CA LYS A 121 23.75 -2.84 1.01
C LYS A 121 22.63 -3.89 1.04
N LEU A 122 21.94 -4.03 2.17
CA LEU A 122 20.75 -4.86 2.30
C LEU A 122 19.58 -4.24 1.56
N LEU A 123 19.43 -2.91 1.64
CA LEU A 123 18.39 -2.16 0.94
C LEU A 123 19.00 -1.17 -0.06
N THR A 124 18.21 -0.79 -1.07
CA THR A 124 18.63 0.19 -2.08
C THR A 124 18.31 1.62 -1.64
N ASN A 125 18.97 2.61 -2.25
CA ASN A 125 18.62 4.03 -2.05
C ASN A 125 17.16 4.34 -2.43
N SER A 126 16.61 3.64 -3.42
CA SER A 126 15.19 3.75 -3.78
C SER A 126 14.27 3.31 -2.63
N MET A 127 14.65 2.27 -1.88
CA MET A 127 13.92 1.85 -0.68
C MET A 127 14.00 2.92 0.42
N LYS A 128 15.16 3.56 0.61
CA LYS A 128 15.29 4.68 1.56
C LYS A 128 14.36 5.83 1.21
N ILE A 129 14.31 6.23 -0.06
CA ILE A 129 13.42 7.30 -0.54
C ILE A 129 11.95 6.93 -0.26
N ARG A 130 11.56 5.68 -0.49
CA ARG A 130 10.22 5.17 -0.13
C ARG A 130 9.95 5.36 1.36
N PHE A 131 10.85 4.92 2.23
CA PHE A 131 10.71 5.06 3.69
C PHE A 131 10.67 6.52 4.15
N ASP A 132 11.44 7.41 3.52
CA ASP A 132 11.40 8.83 3.81
C ASP A 132 10.02 9.43 3.49
N ASN A 133 9.42 9.08 2.35
CA ASN A 133 8.05 9.49 2.00
C ASN A 133 7.01 8.87 2.95
N LEU A 134 7.09 7.57 3.24
CA LEU A 134 6.20 6.89 4.20
C LEU A 134 6.25 7.54 5.58
N ARG A 135 7.44 7.98 6.03
CA ARG A 135 7.61 8.70 7.29
C ARG A 135 6.92 10.06 7.28
N VAL A 136 7.00 10.81 6.18
CA VAL A 136 6.27 12.09 6.04
C VAL A 136 4.77 11.85 6.21
N VAL A 137 4.23 10.87 5.47
CA VAL A 137 2.81 10.51 5.54
C VAL A 137 2.42 10.10 6.97
N ARG A 138 3.16 9.18 7.61
CA ARG A 138 2.87 8.75 8.98
C ARG A 138 2.94 9.91 9.98
N ASN A 139 3.93 10.77 9.87
CA ASN A 139 4.06 11.91 10.81
C ASN A 139 2.86 12.84 10.70
N LYS A 140 2.31 13.04 9.49
CA LYS A 140 1.08 13.78 9.29
C LYS A 140 -0.11 13.08 9.94
N LEU A 141 -0.29 11.79 9.68
CA LEU A 141 -1.32 10.97 10.32
C LEU A 141 -1.28 11.05 11.86
N ALA A 142 -0.08 11.04 12.45
CA ALA A 142 0.12 11.03 13.89
C ALA A 142 -0.13 12.36 14.60
N HIS A 143 -0.04 13.49 13.88
CA HIS A 143 -0.08 14.83 14.49
C HIS A 143 -1.29 15.67 14.07
N GLU A 144 -1.96 15.30 12.98
CA GLU A 144 -3.09 16.07 12.43
C GLU A 144 -4.36 15.23 12.47
N TRP A 145 -5.37 15.70 13.22
CA TRP A 145 -6.66 15.02 13.33
C TRP A 145 -7.55 15.23 12.10
N ASN A 146 -7.39 16.36 11.40
CA ASN A 146 -8.12 16.71 10.19
C ASN A 146 -7.15 16.83 9.01
N ILE A 147 -6.84 15.69 8.40
CA ILE A 147 -5.85 15.59 7.34
C ILE A 147 -6.44 16.16 6.05
N SER A 148 -5.69 17.04 5.39
CA SER A 148 -6.06 17.62 4.09
C SER A 148 -4.91 17.51 3.10
N LEU A 149 -5.24 17.40 1.81
CA LEU A 149 -4.27 17.46 0.71
C LEU A 149 -3.76 18.88 0.42
N ASP A 150 -4.24 19.89 1.16
CA ASP A 150 -3.69 21.25 1.12
C ASP A 150 -2.24 21.32 1.66
N ASP A 151 -1.82 20.31 2.42
CA ASP A 151 -0.42 20.20 2.85
C ASP A 151 0.47 19.73 1.69
N ALA A 152 1.28 20.65 1.17
CA ALA A 152 2.17 20.39 0.06
C ALA A 152 3.16 19.25 0.31
N LYS A 153 3.66 19.06 1.55
CA LYS A 153 4.60 17.99 1.87
C LYS A 153 3.92 16.63 1.89
N LEU A 154 2.70 16.55 2.42
CA LEU A 154 1.90 15.34 2.40
C LEU A 154 1.56 14.95 0.95
N LYS A 155 1.07 15.92 0.18
CA LYS A 155 0.70 15.71 -1.23
C LYS A 155 1.90 15.25 -2.06
N GLU A 156 3.05 15.91 -1.91
CA GLU A 156 4.29 15.52 -2.59
C GLU A 156 4.74 14.12 -2.18
N ALA A 157 4.70 13.78 -0.89
CA ALA A 157 5.08 12.44 -0.41
C ALA A 157 4.17 11.35 -1.00
N LEU A 158 2.85 11.57 -1.02
CA LEU A 158 1.88 10.62 -1.61
C LEU A 158 2.07 10.49 -3.13
N HIS A 159 2.32 11.60 -3.82
CA HIS A 159 2.59 11.58 -5.26
C HIS A 159 3.90 10.85 -5.59
N ASN A 160 4.95 11.04 -4.79
CA ASN A 160 6.22 10.31 -4.96
C ASN A 160 6.04 8.80 -4.74
N LEU A 161 5.24 8.40 -3.76
CA LEU A 161 4.90 6.98 -3.55
C LEU A 161 4.10 6.42 -4.75
N TYR A 162 3.15 7.19 -5.28
CA TYR A 162 2.41 6.83 -6.48
C TYR A 162 3.34 6.61 -7.68
N LEU A 163 4.21 7.57 -7.98
CA LEU A 163 5.16 7.48 -9.10
C LEU A 163 6.09 6.28 -8.95
N GLN A 164 6.52 5.98 -7.72
CA GLN A 164 7.46 4.91 -7.46
C GLN A 164 6.82 3.52 -7.55
N ASP A 165 5.55 3.37 -7.15
CA ASP A 165 4.96 2.06 -6.89
C ASP A 165 3.69 1.73 -7.66
N HIS A 166 2.96 2.72 -8.17
CA HIS A 166 1.55 2.58 -8.57
C HIS A 166 1.19 3.23 -9.90
N ALA A 167 2.08 4.04 -10.50
CA ALA A 167 1.79 4.78 -11.73
C ALA A 167 1.51 3.89 -12.95
N GLU A 168 1.94 2.63 -12.92
CA GLU A 168 1.63 1.65 -13.96
C GLU A 168 0.27 0.96 -13.75
N LEU A 169 -0.33 1.09 -12.55
CA LEU A 169 -1.54 0.37 -12.14
C LEU A 169 -2.77 1.28 -12.07
N PHE A 170 -2.58 2.55 -11.73
CA PHE A 170 -3.66 3.50 -11.48
C PHE A 170 -3.37 4.85 -12.15
N GLU A 171 -4.42 5.60 -12.45
CA GLU A 171 -4.30 7.05 -12.64
C GLU A 171 -4.13 7.74 -11.28
N PHE A 172 -3.36 8.82 -11.24
CA PHE A 172 -3.24 9.63 -10.03
C PHE A 172 -4.53 10.40 -9.76
N LEU A 173 -5.20 10.05 -8.66
CA LEU A 173 -6.38 10.76 -8.18
C LEU A 173 -6.03 11.57 -6.93
N GLU A 174 -6.33 12.87 -6.94
CA GLU A 174 -6.21 13.75 -5.77
C GLU A 174 -7.37 13.56 -4.79
N ASP A 175 -7.60 12.31 -4.40
CA ASP A 175 -8.61 11.91 -3.43
C ASP A 175 -7.92 11.29 -2.21
N ILE A 176 -8.17 11.84 -1.03
CA ILE A 176 -7.42 11.49 0.18
C ILE A 176 -7.64 10.02 0.58
N ASP A 177 -8.86 9.50 0.41
CA ASP A 177 -9.18 8.12 0.76
C ASP A 177 -8.45 7.17 -0.19
N PHE A 178 -8.50 7.44 -1.49
CA PHE A 178 -7.74 6.69 -2.50
C PHE A 178 -6.23 6.70 -2.19
N LEU A 179 -5.66 7.88 -1.90
CA LEU A 179 -4.23 8.01 -1.65
C LEU A 179 -3.79 7.25 -0.40
N PHE A 180 -4.60 7.21 0.67
CA PHE A 180 -4.24 6.43 1.86
C PHE A 180 -4.48 4.91 1.69
N GLN A 181 -5.62 4.54 1.13
CA GLN A 181 -6.01 3.13 1.01
C GLN A 181 -5.19 2.40 -0.06
N MET A 182 -4.98 3.02 -1.22
CA MET A 182 -4.30 2.38 -2.34
C MET A 182 -2.81 2.69 -2.35
N ILE A 183 -2.45 3.97 -2.28
CA ILE A 183 -1.06 4.40 -2.48
C ILE A 183 -0.21 4.15 -1.23
N PHE A 184 -0.58 4.76 -0.09
CA PHE A 184 0.19 4.61 1.15
C PHE A 184 0.22 3.16 1.65
N SER A 185 -0.94 2.52 1.80
CA SER A 185 -0.99 1.12 2.27
C SER A 185 -0.31 0.16 1.28
N GLY A 186 -0.49 0.38 -0.04
CA GLY A 186 0.16 -0.43 -1.06
C GLY A 186 1.68 -0.28 -1.05
N SER A 187 2.21 0.93 -0.88
CA SER A 187 3.66 1.15 -0.76
C SER A 187 4.24 0.56 0.53
N CYS A 188 3.51 0.61 1.64
CA CYS A 188 3.89 -0.10 2.86
C CYS A 188 3.95 -1.61 2.65
N CYS A 189 2.95 -2.19 1.98
CA CYS A 189 2.91 -3.61 1.66
C CYS A 189 4.09 -4.03 0.77
N LYS A 190 4.38 -3.27 -0.29
CA LYS A 190 5.51 -3.53 -1.19
C LYS A 190 6.86 -3.45 -0.46
N ALA A 191 7.02 -2.48 0.45
CA ALA A 191 8.20 -2.41 1.30
C ALA A 191 8.32 -3.63 2.22
N ALA A 192 7.23 -4.04 2.87
CA ALA A 192 7.19 -5.20 3.75
C ALA A 192 7.55 -6.51 3.03
N ILE A 193 6.97 -6.75 1.85
CA ILE A 193 7.29 -7.91 1.00
C ILE A 193 8.78 -7.89 0.63
N THR A 194 9.28 -6.76 0.13
CA THR A 194 10.69 -6.65 -0.28
C THR A 194 11.66 -6.93 0.87
N ILE A 195 11.34 -6.46 2.09
CA ILE A 195 12.16 -6.71 3.27
C ILE A 195 12.11 -8.19 3.64
N LYS A 196 10.91 -8.79 3.67
CA LYS A 196 10.73 -10.21 3.98
C LYS A 196 11.50 -11.09 3.00
N ASP A 197 11.39 -10.85 1.70
CA ASP A 197 12.12 -11.62 0.68
C ASP A 197 13.64 -11.53 0.86
N LYS A 198 14.14 -10.34 1.23
CA LYS A 198 15.56 -10.14 1.52
C LYS A 198 16.01 -10.84 2.80
N THR A 199 15.17 -10.82 3.84
CA THR A 199 15.43 -11.55 5.08
C THR A 199 15.51 -13.05 4.81
N GLU A 200 14.57 -13.61 4.05
CA GLU A 200 14.55 -15.03 3.72
C GLU A 200 15.73 -15.44 2.83
N ALA A 201 16.09 -14.62 1.83
CA ALA A 201 17.29 -14.84 1.04
C ALA A 201 18.55 -14.87 1.91
N LEU A 202 18.66 -13.98 2.89
CA LEU A 202 19.80 -13.95 3.81
C LEU A 202 19.82 -15.15 4.76
N LYS A 203 18.65 -15.62 5.23
CA LYS A 203 18.54 -16.85 6.04
C LYS A 203 18.99 -18.09 5.27
N GLN A 204 18.75 -18.16 3.96
CA GLN A 204 19.21 -19.26 3.11
C GLN A 204 20.74 -19.29 2.91
N GLU A 205 21.42 -18.18 3.17
CA GLU A 205 22.89 -18.08 3.10
C GLU A 205 23.60 -18.38 4.43
N LEU A 206 22.86 -18.66 5.52
CA LEU A 206 23.37 -19.01 6.85
C LEU A 206 23.50 -20.53 7.00
#